data_AF-A0A8J5TZM5-F1
#
_entry.id   AF-A0A8J5TZM5-F1
#
_cell.length_a   1.000
_cell.length_b   1.000
_cell.length_c   1.000
_cell.angle_alpha   90.00
_cell.angle_beta   90.00
_cell.angle_gamma   90.00
#
_symmetry.space_group_name_H-M   'P 1'
#
loop_
_entity.id
_entity.type
_entity.pdbx_description
1 polymer ?
#
loop_
_entity_poly.entity_id
_entity_poly.type
_entity_poly.pdbx_seq_one_letter_code
_entity_poly.pdbx_strand_id
1 'polypeptide(L)'
;MSSRISKSTNRKTEERKFLAESIELSRELADMPCSYCFKHQKECLITADSSRCSKCIHRGRSCDGTRVASSLKKLISQEKKLDKDEEEAGEDLLKLHEELAAL
;
A
#
# COMPACT_ATOMS: atom_id res chain seq x y z
N MET A 1 -15.49 -18.95 -40.63
CA MET A 1 -16.08 -18.43 -39.38
C MET A 1 -15.15 -17.37 -38.79
N SER A 2 -15.34 -16.09 -39.12
CA SER A 2 -14.48 -15.01 -38.60
C SER A 2 -15.23 -13.69 -38.54
N SER A 3 -16.25 -13.62 -37.68
CA SER A 3 -16.91 -12.35 -37.36
C SER A 3 -16.71 -12.07 -35.87
N ARG A 4 -15.46 -11.85 -35.45
CA ARG A 4 -15.19 -11.40 -34.08
C ARG A 4 -15.53 -9.91 -34.01
N ILE A 5 -16.71 -9.59 -33.52
CA ILE A 5 -17.15 -8.22 -33.27
C ILE A 5 -16.30 -7.66 -32.12
N SER A 6 -15.36 -6.77 -32.43
CA SER A 6 -14.63 -6.00 -31.43
C SER A 6 -15.52 -4.85 -30.93
N LYS A 7 -15.84 -4.87 -29.63
CA LYS A 7 -16.50 -3.74 -28.97
C LYS A 7 -15.54 -2.55 -28.94
N SER A 8 -16.07 -1.33 -29.04
CA SER A 8 -15.26 -0.12 -28.88
C SER A 8 -14.62 -0.11 -27.49
N THR A 9 -13.30 0.04 -27.45
CA THR A 9 -12.59 0.15 -26.18
C THR A 9 -12.82 1.55 -25.60
N ASN A 10 -13.23 1.60 -24.33
CA ASN A 10 -13.41 2.87 -23.64
C ASN A 10 -12.06 3.59 -23.54
N ARG A 11 -12.02 4.90 -23.81
CA ARG A 11 -10.83 5.77 -23.70
C ARG A 11 -10.01 5.51 -22.43
N LYS A 12 -10.65 5.40 -21.27
CA LYS A 12 -9.98 5.15 -19.98
C LYS A 12 -9.28 3.79 -19.89
N THR A 13 -9.69 2.83 -20.72
CA THR A 13 -9.03 1.52 -20.80
C THR A 13 -7.77 1.61 -21.65
N GLU A 14 -7.81 2.35 -22.76
CA GLU A 14 -6.63 2.61 -23.58
C GLU A 14 -5.59 3.44 -22.82
N GLU A 15 -6.01 4.50 -22.12
CA GLU A 15 -5.11 5.30 -21.29
C GLU A 15 -4.40 4.48 -20.21
N ARG A 16 -5.10 3.52 -19.59
CA ARG A 16 -4.49 2.62 -18.61
C ARG A 16 -3.46 1.69 -19.24
N LYS A 17 -3.74 1.14 -20.42
CA LYS A 17 -2.77 0.29 -21.13
C LYS A 17 -1.53 1.09 -21.51
N PHE A 18 -1.73 2.27 -22.09
CA PHE A 18 -0.64 3.16 -22.47
C PHE A 18 0.25 3.53 -21.27
N LEU A 19 -0.35 3.88 -20.13
CA LEU A 19 0.41 4.15 -18.90
C LEU A 19 1.17 2.92 -18.40
N ALA A 20 0.59 1.73 -18.49
CA ALA A 20 1.28 0.51 -18.07
C ALA A 20 2.46 0.18 -19.01
N GLU A 21 2.29 0.37 -20.32
CA GLU A 21 3.34 0.20 -21.33
C GLU A 21 4.46 1.22 -21.12
N SER A 22 4.16 2.49 -20.84
CA SER A 22 5.18 3.50 -20.56
C SER A 22 6.00 3.18 -19.31
N ILE A 23 5.36 2.63 -18.27
CA ILE A 23 6.07 2.15 -17.07
C ILE A 23 6.92 0.93 -17.38
N GLU A 24 6.43 -0.02 -18.16
CA GLU A 24 7.20 -1.20 -18.58
C GLU A 24 8.45 -0.83 -19.39
N LEU A 25 8.37 0.23 -20.21
CA LEU A 25 9.51 0.74 -20.98
C LEU A 25 10.63 1.32 -20.09
N SER A 26 10.30 1.91 -18.94
CA SER A 26 11.31 2.42 -18.01
C SER A 26 12.21 1.31 -17.45
N ARG A 27 11.67 0.09 -17.33
CA ARG A 27 12.29 -1.06 -16.65
C ARG A 27 12.76 -0.76 -15.21
N GLU A 28 12.19 0.25 -14.58
CA GLU A 28 12.47 0.60 -13.19
C GLU A 28 11.78 -0.42 -12.26
N LEU A 29 12.58 -1.20 -11.55
CA LEU A 29 12.10 -2.14 -10.55
C LEU A 29 11.80 -1.42 -9.25
N ALA A 30 10.65 -1.73 -8.66
CA ALA A 30 10.34 -1.28 -7.31
C ALA A 30 11.30 -1.94 -6.31
N ASP A 31 12.00 -1.12 -5.51
CA ASP A 31 12.83 -1.62 -4.38
C ASP A 31 12.02 -2.51 -3.44
N MET A 32 10.74 -2.17 -3.25
CA MET A 32 9.78 -2.98 -2.50
C MET A 32 8.60 -3.36 -3.41
N PRO A 33 8.51 -4.62 -3.87
CA PRO A 33 7.40 -5.04 -4.72
C PRO A 33 6.07 -4.99 -3.98
N CYS A 34 5.00 -4.68 -4.71
CA CYS A 34 3.65 -4.72 -4.15
C CYS A 34 3.24 -6.15 -3.77
N SER A 35 2.31 -6.33 -2.83
CA SER A 35 1.97 -7.67 -2.31
C SER A 35 1.51 -8.61 -3.43
N TYR A 36 0.82 -8.08 -4.44
CA TYR A 36 0.41 -8.86 -5.59
C TYR A 36 1.60 -9.35 -6.42
N CYS A 37 2.51 -8.45 -6.80
CA CYS A 37 3.67 -8.81 -7.61
C CYS A 37 4.57 -9.79 -6.86
N PHE A 38 4.79 -9.58 -5.56
CA PHE A 38 5.53 -10.49 -4.71
C PHE A 38 4.89 -11.89 -4.66
N LYS A 39 3.60 -11.97 -4.31
CA LYS A 39 2.85 -13.23 -4.20
C LYS A 39 2.83 -14.05 -5.49
N HIS A 40 2.81 -13.36 -6.63
CA HIS A 40 2.72 -13.99 -7.95
C HIS A 40 4.06 -14.08 -8.68
N GLN A 41 5.18 -13.77 -8.01
CA GLN A 41 6.54 -13.79 -8.58
C GLN A 41 6.60 -13.04 -9.91
N LYS A 42 6.03 -11.83 -9.93
CA LYS A 42 6.06 -10.92 -11.09
C LYS A 42 7.00 -9.76 -10.80
N GLU A 43 7.68 -9.30 -11.85
CA GLU A 43 8.45 -8.06 -11.80
C GLU A 43 7.52 -6.89 -11.48
N CYS A 44 7.83 -6.17 -10.42
CA CYS A 44 7.05 -5.02 -9.98
C CYS A 44 7.66 -3.75 -10.58
N LEU A 45 7.33 -3.45 -11.83
CA LEU A 45 7.84 -2.26 -12.51
C LEU A 45 7.04 -1.02 -12.14
N ILE A 46 7.72 0.04 -11.71
CA ILE A 46 7.11 1.30 -11.32
C ILE A 46 8.08 2.46 -11.53
N THR A 47 7.54 3.58 -12.00
CA THR A 47 8.27 4.85 -12.14
C THR A 47 7.98 5.80 -10.98
N ALA A 48 8.87 6.75 -10.72
CA ALA A 48 8.75 7.70 -9.61
C ALA A 48 7.47 8.57 -9.65
N ASP A 49 6.94 8.83 -10.85
CA ASP A 49 5.72 9.62 -11.07
C ASP A 49 4.44 8.78 -10.93
N SER A 50 4.54 7.45 -10.88
CA SER A 50 3.39 6.57 -10.78
C SER A 50 3.12 6.14 -9.35
N SER A 51 1.86 6.31 -8.92
CA SER A 51 1.37 5.73 -7.67
C SER A 51 1.11 4.22 -7.76
N ARG A 52 1.29 3.57 -8.92
CA ARG A 52 0.98 2.15 -9.13
C ARG A 52 1.98 1.48 -10.07
N CYS A 53 2.32 0.22 -9.78
CA CYS A 53 3.12 -0.58 -10.71
C CYS A 53 2.33 -0.93 -11.98
N SER A 54 3.03 -1.22 -13.08
CA SER A 54 2.42 -1.60 -14.38
C SER A 54 1.35 -2.68 -14.19
N LYS A 55 1.64 -3.71 -13.40
CA LYS A 55 0.74 -4.85 -13.24
C LYS A 55 -0.57 -4.49 -12.53
N CYS A 56 -0.51 -3.59 -11.55
CA CYS A 56 -1.71 -3.08 -10.89
C CYS A 56 -2.52 -2.14 -11.79
N ILE A 57 -1.85 -1.39 -12.68
CA ILE A 57 -2.50 -0.54 -13.68
C ILE A 57 -3.26 -1.39 -14.71
N HIS A 58 -2.62 -2.42 -15.26
CA HIS A 58 -3.27 -3.40 -16.16
C HIS A 58 -4.50 -4.04 -15.51
N ARG A 59 -4.42 -4.36 -14.21
CA ARG A 59 -5.55 -4.92 -13.45
C ARG A 59 -6.61 -3.88 -13.07
N GLY A 60 -6.35 -2.59 -13.23
CA GLY A 60 -7.23 -1.52 -12.78
C GLY A 60 -7.45 -1.51 -11.27
N ARG A 61 -6.45 -1.91 -10.47
CA ARG A 61 -6.52 -1.96 -9.00
C ARG A 61 -5.57 -0.95 -8.36
N SER A 62 -5.79 -0.66 -7.08
CA SER A 62 -4.81 0.06 -6.27
C SER A 62 -3.53 -0.77 -6.14
N CYS A 63 -2.40 -0.07 -6.00
CA CYS A 63 -1.11 -0.68 -5.68
C CYS A 63 -0.77 -0.31 -4.24
N ASP A 64 -0.36 -1.30 -3.46
CA ASP A 64 0.11 -1.14 -2.07
C ASP A 64 1.62 -0.90 -1.98
N GLY A 65 2.39 -1.17 -3.05
CA GLY A 65 3.84 -0.96 -3.07
C GLY A 65 4.29 0.51 -2.91
N THR A 66 3.48 1.49 -3.34
CA THR A 66 3.79 2.93 -3.18
C THR A 66 3.32 3.53 -1.87
N ARG A 67 2.48 2.79 -1.12
CA ARG A 67 1.83 3.30 0.09
C ARG A 67 2.64 3.04 1.34
N VAL A 68 3.77 2.35 1.24
CA VAL A 68 4.60 1.94 2.38
C VAL A 68 4.95 3.12 3.28
N ALA A 69 5.45 4.23 2.74
CA ALA A 69 5.79 5.41 3.55
C ALA A 69 4.57 6.00 4.28
N SER A 70 3.42 6.12 3.60
CA SER A 70 2.19 6.64 4.20
C SER A 70 1.61 5.70 5.26
N SER A 71 1.71 4.39 5.05
CA SER A 71 1.27 3.37 6.00
C SER A 71 2.19 3.35 7.22
N LEU A 72 3.51 3.40 7.00
CA LEU A 72 4.51 3.42 8.06
C LEU A 72 4.35 4.65 8.95
N LYS A 73 4.13 5.84 8.37
CA LYS A 73 3.86 7.06 9.13
C LYS A 73 2.64 6.91 10.05
N LYS A 74 1.58 6.25 9.58
CA LYS A 74 0.39 5.97 10.40
C LYS A 74 0.69 4.98 11.52
N LEU A 75 1.42 3.91 11.23
CA LEU A 75 1.78 2.91 12.23
C LEU A 75 2.63 3.52 13.34
N ILE A 76 3.66 4.31 13.00
CA ILE A 76 4.49 5.03 13.97
C ILE A 76 3.64 5.96 14.85
N SER A 77 2.65 6.65 14.27
CA SER A 77 1.75 7.51 15.06
C SER A 77 0.83 6.73 15.99
N GLN A 78 0.44 5.51 15.61
CA GLN A 78 -0.38 4.64 16.44
C GLN A 78 0.43 4.04 17.58
N GLU A 79 1.64 3.57 17.29
CA GLU A 79 2.60 3.06 18.28
C GLU A 79 2.85 4.09 19.38
N LYS A 80 3.23 5.32 19.02
CA LYS A 80 3.41 6.42 19.99
C LYS A 80 2.19 6.71 20.85
N LYS A 81 0.98 6.50 20.31
CA LYS A 81 -0.24 6.69 21.07
C LYS A 81 -0.41 5.55 22.08
N LEU A 82 -0.20 4.31 21.64
CA LEU A 82 -0.28 3.14 22.49
C LEU A 82 0.74 3.21 23.64
N ASP A 83 1.98 3.61 23.35
CA ASP A 83 3.02 3.78 24.38
C ASP A 83 2.58 4.76 25.48
N LYS A 84 1.93 5.86 25.08
CA LYS A 84 1.42 6.86 26.03
C LYS A 84 0.24 6.32 26.84
N ASP A 85 -0.68 5.63 26.17
CA ASP A 85 -1.85 5.03 26.82
C ASP A 85 -1.40 3.93 27.82
N GLU A 86 -0.34 3.19 27.51
CA GLU A 86 0.29 2.21 28.42
C GLU A 86 0.94 2.85 29.64
N GLU A 87 1.67 3.96 29.45
CA GLU A 87 2.31 4.70 30.54
C GLU A 87 1.26 5.26 31.52
N GLU A 88 0.20 5.90 31.01
CA GLU A 88 -0.90 6.46 31.81
C GLU A 88 -1.64 5.36 32.59
N ALA A 89 -1.94 4.23 31.96
CA ALA A 89 -2.54 3.08 32.63
C ALA A 89 -1.62 2.48 33.71
N GLY A 90 -0.30 2.47 33.47
CA GLY A 90 0.70 2.03 34.44
C GLY A 90 0.74 2.91 35.68
N GLU A 91 0.72 4.24 35.51
CA GLU A 91 0.67 5.20 36.61
C GLU A 91 -0.60 5.06 37.45
N ASP A 92 -1.75 4.90 36.80
CA ASP A 92 -3.03 4.75 37.49
C ASP A 92 -3.12 3.44 38.28
N LEU A 93 -2.55 2.36 37.72
CA LEU A 93 -2.45 1.08 38.43
C LEU A 93 -1.56 1.20 39.67
N LEU A 94 -0.44 1.93 39.59
CA LEU A 94 0.43 2.18 40.73
C LEU A 94 -0.29 2.97 41.84
N LYS A 95 -1.00 4.04 41.49
CA LYS A 95 -1.78 4.83 42.47
C LYS A 95 -2.82 3.98 43.19
N LEU A 96 -3.56 3.14 42.46
CA LEU A 96 -4.55 2.23 43.06
C LEU A 96 -3.90 1.22 44.01
N HIS A 97 -2.71 0.72 43.68
CA HIS A 97 -1.96 -0.16 44.57
C HIS A 97 -1.52 0.55 45.86
N GLU A 98 -1.08 1.80 45.78
CA GLU A 98 -0.72 2.62 46.94
C GLU A 98 -1.93 2.90 47.85
N GLU A 99 -3.07 3.26 47.26
CA GLU A 99 -4.33 3.47 47.99
C GLU A 99 -4.82 2.21 48.71
N LEU A 100 -4.74 1.05 48.05
CA LEU A 100 -5.08 -0.23 48.66
C LEU A 100 -4.11 -0.66 49.76
N ALA A 101 -2.83 -0.32 49.65
CA ALA A 101 -1.83 -0.64 50.67
C ALA A 101 -1.91 0.26 51.91
N ALA A 102 -2.57 1.42 51.79
CA ALA A 102 -2.78 2.37 52.88
C ALA A 102 -4.06 2.10 53.72
N LEU A 103 -4.91 1.17 53.28
CA LEU A 103 -6.11 0.68 53.98
C LEU A 103 -5.78 -0.49 54.93
#